data_AF-A0A0P9B0K7-F1
#
_entry.id   AF-A0A0P9B0K7-F1
#
_cell.length_a   1.000
_cell.length_b   1.000
_cell.length_c   1.000
_cell.angle_alpha   90.00
_cell.angle_beta   90.00
_cell.angle_gamma   90.00
#
_symmetry.space_group_name_H-M   'P 1'
#
loop_
_entity.id
_entity.type
_entity.pdbx_description
1 polymer ?
#
loop_
_entity_poly.entity_id
_entity_poly.type
_entity_poly.pdbx_seq_one_letter_code
_entity_poly.pdbx_strand_id
1 'polypeptide(L)'
;FLLGEALFEKLWVSSPSSTKASDGVGPLYNARSCARCHPNAGRGHPPQDSAEATTSMSMRLSVSGGGDVPAIEGYIATQAEPVYGLQFQDISVGGLLPEGQLKVSYQEGEITLAGGDIASLRAPRYQLQNLGYGPMQPDVLLSPRIDQQMIGLGLLEAIPAVDIIAGADPDDADGDGISGRAQIILSPEYFEPMLGRFDHMAGT
;
A
#
# COMPACT_ATOMS: atom_id res chain seq x y z
N PHE A 1 27.09 -4.50 2.06
CA PHE A 1 26.07 -5.50 1.69
C PHE A 1 25.62 -6.32 2.89
N LEU A 2 26.42 -7.26 3.42
CA LEU A 2 26.01 -8.19 4.50
C LEU A 2 25.40 -7.52 5.75
N LEU A 3 25.96 -6.39 6.21
CA LEU A 3 25.40 -5.67 7.36
C LEU A 3 24.01 -5.08 7.08
N GLY A 4 23.78 -4.60 5.87
CA GLY A 4 22.48 -4.06 5.45
C GLY A 4 21.44 -5.17 5.36
N GLU A 5 21.81 -6.31 4.77
CA GLU A 5 20.95 -7.49 4.71
C GLU A 5 20.58 -7.98 6.12
N ALA A 6 21.57 -8.10 7.01
CA ALA A 6 21.32 -8.50 8.39
C ALA A 6 20.38 -7.55 9.14
N LEU A 7 20.39 -6.24 8.82
CA LEU A 7 19.43 -5.27 9.37
C LEU A 7 18.04 -5.42 8.74
N PHE A 8 17.98 -5.71 7.44
CA PHE A 8 16.75 -5.89 6.67
C PHE A 8 15.95 -7.13 7.12
N GLU A 9 16.66 -8.22 7.43
CA GLU A 9 16.08 -9.47 7.94
C GLU A 9 15.78 -9.43 9.44
N LYS A 10 16.35 -8.46 10.16
CA LYS A 10 16.30 -8.39 11.62
C LYS A 10 14.87 -8.29 12.16
N LEU A 11 14.55 -9.20 13.09
CA LEU A 11 13.28 -9.15 13.82
C LEU A 11 13.34 -8.13 14.95
N TRP A 12 12.47 -7.12 14.87
CA TRP A 12 12.24 -6.11 15.90
C TRP A 12 11.26 -6.62 16.97
N VAL A 13 11.57 -6.33 18.23
CA VAL A 13 10.78 -6.77 19.39
C VAL A 13 10.24 -5.59 20.22
N SER A 14 9.21 -5.85 21.01
CA SER A 14 8.59 -4.83 21.86
C SER A 14 9.59 -4.36 22.91
N SER A 15 9.68 -3.05 23.12
CA SER A 15 10.45 -2.48 24.22
C SER A 15 9.61 -2.45 25.50
N PRO A 16 10.20 -2.67 26.70
CA PRO A 16 11.59 -3.05 26.94
C PRO A 16 11.84 -4.53 26.64
N SER A 17 13.04 -4.84 26.14
CA SER A 17 13.50 -6.21 25.90
C SER A 17 14.94 -6.42 26.36
N SER A 18 15.31 -7.65 26.69
CA SER A 18 16.71 -8.04 26.91
C SER A 18 17.56 -7.92 25.64
N THR A 19 16.93 -7.99 24.46
CA THR A 19 17.55 -7.81 23.15
C THR A 19 17.60 -6.33 22.74
N LYS A 20 18.35 -5.49 23.50
CA LYS A 20 18.43 -4.02 23.31
C LYS A 20 18.86 -3.54 21.92
N ALA A 21 19.52 -4.39 21.14
CA ALA A 21 19.89 -4.03 19.78
C ALA A 21 18.71 -4.15 18.81
N SER A 22 17.63 -4.85 19.17
CA SER A 22 16.49 -5.20 18.32
C SER A 22 15.16 -4.79 18.92
N ASP A 23 15.12 -3.98 19.97
CA ASP A 23 13.85 -3.49 20.53
C ASP A 23 13.37 -2.23 19.79
N GLY A 24 12.11 -1.87 20.00
CA GLY A 24 11.53 -0.65 19.43
C GLY A 24 10.45 -0.87 18.37
N VAL A 25 9.92 -2.09 18.20
CA VAL A 25 8.66 -2.23 17.44
C VAL A 25 7.54 -1.50 18.21
N GLY A 26 6.73 -0.73 17.48
CA GLY A 26 5.58 -0.02 18.06
C GLY A 26 4.54 -0.97 18.66
N PRO A 27 3.56 -0.44 19.41
CA PRO A 27 2.52 -1.24 20.06
C PRO A 27 1.63 -2.01 19.06
N LEU A 28 1.44 -1.43 17.87
CA LEU A 28 0.70 -1.98 16.74
C LEU A 28 1.61 -1.98 15.51
N TYR A 29 1.53 -3.02 14.69
CA TYR A 29 2.37 -3.20 13.49
C TYR A 29 1.77 -4.23 12.51
N ASN A 30 2.24 -4.25 11.27
CA ASN A 30 1.90 -5.29 10.27
C ASN A 30 3.00 -6.35 10.12
N ALA A 31 4.26 -5.97 10.34
CA ALA A 31 5.41 -6.87 10.29
C ALA A 31 6.51 -6.43 11.28
N ARG A 32 7.42 -7.36 11.59
CA ARG A 32 8.52 -7.15 12.54
C ARG A 32 9.89 -7.06 11.87
N SER A 33 9.96 -7.09 10.55
CA SER A 33 11.20 -6.88 9.78
C SER A 33 10.86 -6.44 8.36
N CYS A 34 11.81 -5.78 7.70
CA CYS A 34 11.65 -5.33 6.32
C CYS A 34 11.45 -6.52 5.37
N ALA A 35 12.24 -7.59 5.56
CA ALA A 35 12.19 -8.80 4.74
C ALA A 35 10.83 -9.55 4.80
N ARG A 36 10.00 -9.31 5.82
CA ARG A 36 8.69 -9.94 5.94
C ARG A 36 7.63 -9.31 5.02
N CYS A 37 7.74 -8.01 4.79
CA CYS A 37 6.94 -7.29 3.80
C CYS A 37 7.54 -7.43 2.40
N HIS A 38 8.87 -7.42 2.32
CA HIS A 38 9.66 -7.43 1.08
C HIS A 38 10.50 -8.71 0.96
N PRO A 39 9.88 -9.87 0.64
CA PRO A 39 10.57 -11.16 0.62
C PRO A 39 11.72 -11.14 -0.39
N ASN A 40 12.95 -11.46 0.07
CA ASN A 40 14.18 -11.38 -0.73
C ASN A 40 14.42 -9.98 -1.36
N ALA A 41 14.02 -8.91 -0.67
CA ALA A 41 13.97 -7.53 -1.17
C ALA A 41 13.08 -7.34 -2.43
N GLY A 42 12.27 -8.36 -2.74
CA GLY A 42 11.35 -8.40 -3.85
C GLY A 42 9.97 -7.85 -3.49
N ARG A 43 9.06 -7.99 -4.45
CA ARG A 43 7.67 -7.60 -4.29
C ARG A 43 6.94 -8.58 -3.38
N GLY A 44 6.08 -8.05 -2.53
CA GLY A 44 5.09 -8.84 -1.80
C GLY A 44 4.10 -9.54 -2.72
N HIS A 45 3.22 -10.33 -2.12
CA HIS A 45 2.07 -10.90 -2.80
C HIS A 45 0.83 -10.76 -1.92
N PRO A 46 -0.37 -10.74 -2.51
CA PRO A 46 -1.58 -10.91 -1.73
C PRO A 46 -1.66 -12.36 -1.23
N PRO A 47 -2.40 -12.63 -0.15
CA PRO A 47 -2.72 -14.00 0.24
C PRO A 47 -3.53 -14.70 -0.87
N GLN A 48 -3.41 -16.02 -0.99
CA GLN A 48 -4.18 -16.83 -1.93
C GLN A 48 -5.63 -17.07 -1.47
N ASP A 49 -5.86 -17.05 -0.17
CA ASP A 49 -7.17 -17.22 0.45
C ASP A 49 -7.23 -16.57 1.85
N SER A 50 -8.36 -16.73 2.54
CA SER A 50 -8.60 -16.10 3.85
C SER A 50 -7.86 -16.73 5.02
N ALA A 51 -7.22 -17.90 4.83
CA ALA A 51 -6.44 -18.59 5.84
C ALA A 51 -4.97 -18.16 5.83
N GLU A 52 -4.46 -17.72 4.68
CA GLU A 52 -3.09 -17.21 4.55
C GLU A 52 -2.90 -15.85 5.23
N ALA A 53 -1.67 -15.58 5.68
CA ALA A 53 -1.30 -14.31 6.31
C ALA A 53 -1.19 -13.17 5.29
N THR A 54 -1.56 -11.97 5.71
CA THR A 54 -1.53 -10.74 4.88
C THR A 54 -0.23 -9.95 5.03
N THR A 55 0.86 -10.58 5.46
CA THR A 55 2.09 -9.89 5.94
C THR A 55 2.67 -8.90 4.93
N SER A 56 2.64 -9.22 3.63
CA SER A 56 3.20 -8.38 2.55
C SER A 56 2.16 -7.52 1.81
N MET A 57 0.99 -7.34 2.44
CA MET A 57 -0.09 -6.51 1.94
C MET A 57 -0.54 -5.56 3.06
N SER A 58 -0.51 -4.27 2.81
CA SER A 58 -1.02 -3.27 3.74
C SER A 58 -2.41 -2.79 3.31
N MET A 59 -3.22 -2.36 4.28
CA MET A 59 -4.54 -1.80 4.02
C MET A 59 -4.54 -0.34 4.45
N ARG A 60 -4.60 0.58 3.47
CA ARG A 60 -4.77 2.01 3.72
C ARG A 60 -6.25 2.29 3.95
N LEU A 61 -6.53 3.15 4.93
CA LEU A 61 -7.87 3.54 5.35
C LEU A 61 -8.04 5.03 5.15
N SER A 62 -9.23 5.41 4.69
CA SER A 62 -9.61 6.81 4.62
C SER A 62 -11.13 6.94 4.64
N VAL A 63 -11.62 8.15 4.88
CA VAL A 63 -13.01 8.54 4.68
C VAL A 63 -13.06 9.77 3.80
N SER A 64 -14.22 10.03 3.21
CA SER A 64 -14.42 11.26 2.45
C SER A 64 -14.24 12.47 3.37
N GLY A 65 -13.46 13.46 2.94
CA GLY A 65 -13.24 14.66 3.74
C GLY A 65 -11.91 15.34 3.44
N GLY A 66 -11.63 16.44 4.13
CA GLY A 66 -10.52 17.34 3.78
C GLY A 66 -10.90 18.43 2.78
N GLY A 67 -9.93 19.27 2.45
CA GLY A 67 -10.06 20.35 1.47
C GLY A 67 -9.64 19.90 0.08
N ASP A 68 -10.29 20.45 -0.94
CA ASP A 68 -9.85 20.29 -2.32
C ASP A 68 -8.45 20.91 -2.52
N VAL A 69 -7.71 20.39 -3.48
CA VAL A 69 -6.40 20.91 -3.89
C VAL A 69 -6.52 21.33 -5.36
N PRO A 70 -6.92 22.59 -5.64
CA PRO A 70 -7.23 23.04 -7.01
C PRO A 70 -6.08 22.90 -8.02
N ALA A 71 -4.84 22.75 -7.52
CA ALA A 71 -3.66 22.52 -8.35
C ALA A 71 -3.54 21.07 -8.85
N ILE A 72 -4.38 20.14 -8.39
CA ILE A 72 -4.40 18.73 -8.78
C ILE A 72 -5.76 18.42 -9.40
N GLU A 73 -5.79 18.23 -10.71
CA GLU A 73 -7.02 17.87 -11.42
C GLU A 73 -7.56 16.51 -10.95
N GLY A 74 -8.87 16.44 -10.68
CA GLY A 74 -9.51 15.21 -10.22
C GLY A 74 -9.09 14.77 -8.81
N TYR A 75 -8.55 15.68 -7.99
CA TYR A 75 -8.14 15.37 -6.62
C TYR A 75 -9.31 14.83 -5.79
N ILE A 76 -9.09 13.65 -5.19
CA ILE A 76 -10.06 13.02 -4.29
C ILE A 76 -9.65 13.36 -2.87
N ALA A 77 -10.29 14.39 -2.30
CA ALA A 77 -10.05 14.77 -0.92
C ALA A 77 -10.49 13.63 0.02
N THR A 78 -9.52 13.14 0.78
CA THR A 78 -9.75 12.16 1.84
C THR A 78 -9.07 12.60 3.13
N GLN A 79 -9.55 12.05 4.24
CA GLN A 79 -8.93 12.18 5.56
C GLN A 79 -8.79 10.81 6.22
N ALA A 80 -7.96 10.73 7.25
CA ALA A 80 -7.76 9.51 8.02
C ALA A 80 -9.09 8.99 8.59
N GLU A 81 -9.23 7.66 8.67
CA GLU A 81 -10.33 7.03 9.38
C GLU A 81 -10.25 7.43 10.87
N PRO A 82 -11.32 7.95 11.50
CA PRO A 82 -11.21 8.56 12.83
C PRO A 82 -10.76 7.64 13.98
N VAL A 83 -10.95 6.33 13.86
CA VAL A 83 -10.64 5.33 14.89
C VAL A 83 -9.32 4.61 14.59
N TYR A 84 -9.06 4.30 13.32
CA TYR A 84 -7.97 3.44 12.85
C TYR A 84 -6.90 4.19 12.03
N GLY A 85 -7.06 5.49 11.79
CA GLY A 85 -6.07 6.32 11.12
C GLY A 85 -5.95 6.03 9.61
N LEU A 86 -4.71 6.03 9.11
CA LEU A 86 -4.40 5.94 7.67
C LEU A 86 -4.03 4.52 7.21
N GLN A 87 -3.62 3.64 8.12
CA GLN A 87 -3.17 2.29 7.80
C GLN A 87 -3.57 1.33 8.91
N PHE A 88 -4.26 0.27 8.52
CA PHE A 88 -4.73 -0.76 9.44
C PHE A 88 -3.57 -1.64 9.94
N GLN A 89 -3.51 -1.89 11.25
CA GLN A 89 -2.45 -2.64 11.93
C GLN A 89 -2.97 -3.92 12.60
N ASP A 90 -2.76 -5.05 11.97
CA ASP A 90 -3.35 -6.35 12.29
C ASP A 90 -2.59 -7.17 13.35
N ILE A 91 -1.46 -6.65 13.85
CA ILE A 91 -0.68 -7.28 14.91
C ILE A 91 -0.41 -6.28 16.04
N SER A 92 -0.47 -6.76 17.28
CA SER A 92 -0.12 -6.01 18.48
C SER A 92 0.99 -6.69 19.28
N VAL A 93 1.63 -5.93 20.16
CA VAL A 93 2.45 -6.49 21.23
C VAL A 93 1.59 -7.17 22.30
N GLY A 94 2.22 -8.03 23.11
CA GLY A 94 1.51 -8.72 24.19
C GLY A 94 0.83 -7.76 25.17
N GLY A 95 -0.43 -8.05 25.51
CA GLY A 95 -1.24 -7.23 26.42
C GLY A 95 -2.07 -6.14 25.74
N LEU A 96 -1.92 -5.94 24.43
CA LEU A 96 -2.77 -5.05 23.63
C LEU A 96 -3.59 -5.83 22.61
N LEU A 97 -4.75 -5.30 22.24
CA LEU A 97 -5.52 -5.81 21.11
C LEU A 97 -4.91 -5.29 19.80
N PRO A 98 -4.86 -6.09 18.73
CA PRO A 98 -4.63 -5.55 17.39
C PRO A 98 -5.83 -4.70 16.95
N GLU A 99 -5.67 -3.91 15.89
CA GLU A 99 -6.80 -3.15 15.34
C GLU A 99 -7.90 -4.05 14.79
N GLY A 100 -7.54 -5.26 14.38
CA GLY A 100 -8.42 -6.35 14.02
C GLY A 100 -7.72 -7.29 13.06
N GLN A 101 -8.47 -7.89 12.14
CA GLN A 101 -7.97 -8.87 11.19
C GLN A 101 -8.35 -8.50 9.77
N LEU A 102 -7.35 -8.47 8.88
CA LEU A 102 -7.58 -8.37 7.44
C LEU A 102 -7.78 -9.76 6.84
N LYS A 103 -8.90 -9.96 6.17
CA LYS A 103 -9.24 -11.19 5.44
C LYS A 103 -9.42 -10.87 3.96
N VAL A 104 -8.82 -11.72 3.12
CA VAL A 104 -8.95 -11.66 1.67
C VAL A 104 -9.56 -12.97 1.19
N SER A 105 -10.58 -12.88 0.35
CA SER A 105 -11.15 -14.01 -0.36
C SER A 105 -11.27 -13.66 -1.83
N TYR A 106 -11.39 -14.65 -2.71
CA TYR A 106 -11.53 -14.40 -4.14
C TYR A 106 -12.81 -15.02 -4.66
N GLN A 107 -13.46 -14.32 -5.57
CA GLN A 107 -14.51 -14.85 -6.41
C GLN A 107 -13.94 -15.09 -7.80
N GLU A 108 -14.06 -16.32 -8.29
CA GLU A 108 -13.66 -16.68 -9.65
C GLU A 108 -14.76 -16.33 -10.66
N GLY A 109 -14.33 -15.95 -11.86
CA GLY A 109 -15.21 -15.70 -12.99
C GLY A 109 -14.44 -15.85 -14.30
N GLU A 110 -15.14 -16.29 -15.34
CA GLU A 110 -14.57 -16.44 -16.68
C GLU A 110 -14.87 -15.20 -17.53
N ILE A 111 -13.90 -14.80 -18.35
CA ILE A 111 -14.07 -13.78 -19.37
C ILE A 111 -13.66 -14.31 -20.74
N THR A 112 -14.37 -13.91 -21.78
CA THR A 112 -13.98 -14.16 -23.17
C THR A 112 -13.08 -13.03 -23.65
N LEU A 113 -11.86 -13.37 -24.07
CA LEU A 113 -10.91 -12.43 -24.65
C LEU A 113 -11.29 -12.11 -26.11
N ALA A 114 -10.73 -11.03 -26.66
CA ALA A 114 -11.02 -10.57 -28.02
C ALA A 114 -10.75 -11.62 -29.13
N GLY A 115 -9.92 -12.64 -28.85
CA GLY A 115 -9.64 -13.77 -29.74
C GLY A 115 -10.55 -15.00 -29.57
N GLY A 116 -11.54 -14.95 -28.65
CA GLY A 116 -12.43 -16.07 -28.33
C GLY A 116 -11.93 -17.02 -27.24
N ASP A 117 -10.66 -16.89 -26.82
CA ASP A 117 -10.11 -17.62 -25.69
C ASP A 117 -10.82 -17.25 -24.38
N ILE A 118 -10.94 -18.21 -23.47
CA ILE A 118 -11.52 -17.99 -22.14
C ILE A 118 -10.38 -17.86 -21.11
N ALA A 119 -10.39 -16.77 -20.36
CA ALA A 119 -9.51 -16.57 -19.21
C ALA A 119 -10.29 -16.64 -17.91
N SER A 120 -9.71 -17.28 -16.90
CA SER A 120 -10.23 -17.24 -15.52
C SER A 120 -9.62 -16.05 -14.78
N LEU A 121 -10.48 -15.24 -14.19
CA LEU A 121 -10.11 -14.09 -13.36
C LEU A 121 -10.55 -14.32 -11.92
N ARG A 122 -9.81 -13.72 -10.98
CA ARG A 122 -10.12 -13.70 -9.56
C ARG A 122 -10.38 -12.26 -9.12
N ALA A 123 -11.57 -12.01 -8.58
CA ALA A 123 -11.93 -10.73 -7.97
C ALA A 123 -11.74 -10.81 -6.45
N PRO A 124 -10.84 -10.00 -5.85
CA PRO A 124 -10.63 -10.02 -4.41
C PRO A 124 -11.79 -9.36 -3.65
N ARG A 125 -12.06 -9.90 -2.46
CA ARG A 125 -12.97 -9.35 -1.45
C ARG A 125 -12.19 -9.16 -0.15
N TYR A 126 -12.04 -7.91 0.26
CA TYR A 126 -11.36 -7.51 1.49
C TYR A 126 -12.37 -7.34 2.62
N GLN A 127 -12.04 -7.85 3.80
CA GLN A 127 -12.86 -7.72 5.00
C GLN A 127 -11.98 -7.41 6.20
N LEU A 128 -12.35 -6.38 6.96
CA LEU A 128 -11.77 -6.08 8.26
C LEU A 128 -12.71 -6.64 9.33
N GLN A 129 -12.22 -7.60 10.12
CA GLN A 129 -13.00 -8.36 11.09
C GLN A 129 -12.42 -8.17 12.49
N ASN A 130 -13.24 -8.45 13.52
CA ASN A 130 -12.81 -8.46 14.92
C ASN A 130 -12.13 -7.14 15.34
N LEU A 131 -12.74 -6.03 14.94
CA LEU A 131 -12.28 -4.68 15.21
C LEU A 131 -12.05 -4.43 16.71
N GLY A 132 -10.84 -4.03 17.08
CA GLY A 132 -10.39 -3.91 18.47
C GLY A 132 -10.78 -2.62 19.18
N TYR A 133 -11.08 -1.55 18.42
CA TYR A 133 -11.23 -0.19 18.95
C TYR A 133 -12.61 0.44 18.67
N GLY A 134 -13.58 -0.38 18.26
CA GLY A 134 -14.94 0.07 17.93
C GLY A 134 -15.20 0.06 16.42
N PRO A 135 -16.41 0.47 16.00
CA PRO A 135 -16.79 0.48 14.59
C PRO A 135 -16.01 1.55 13.82
N MET A 136 -15.68 1.24 12.55
CA MET A 136 -15.23 2.25 11.57
C MET A 136 -16.40 3.14 11.13
N GLN A 137 -16.08 4.29 10.55
CA GLN A 137 -17.05 5.07 9.78
C GLN A 137 -17.72 4.22 8.68
N PRO A 138 -19.04 4.36 8.45
CA PRO A 138 -19.75 3.55 7.46
C PRO A 138 -19.26 3.71 6.02
N ASP A 139 -18.67 4.86 5.68
CA ASP A 139 -18.14 5.21 4.36
C ASP A 139 -16.63 5.02 4.25
N VAL A 140 -16.03 4.19 5.12
CA VAL A 140 -14.60 3.88 5.06
C VAL A 140 -14.22 3.35 3.68
N LEU A 141 -13.20 3.97 3.10
CA LEU A 141 -12.57 3.58 1.85
C LEU A 141 -11.37 2.69 2.17
N LEU A 142 -11.34 1.53 1.53
CA LEU A 142 -10.29 0.53 1.67
C LEU A 142 -9.38 0.56 0.45
N SER A 143 -8.08 0.79 0.67
CA SER A 143 -7.08 0.79 -0.39
C SER A 143 -5.99 -0.25 -0.09
N PRO A 144 -6.13 -1.48 -0.63
CA PRO A 144 -5.13 -2.53 -0.46
C PRO A 144 -3.87 -2.17 -1.26
N ARG A 145 -2.70 -2.28 -0.62
CA ARG A 145 -1.38 -2.06 -1.23
C ARG A 145 -0.52 -3.30 -1.09
N ILE A 146 0.32 -3.56 -2.07
CA ILE A 146 1.30 -4.66 -2.02
C ILE A 146 2.68 -4.04 -1.89
N ASP A 147 3.44 -4.53 -0.92
CA ASP A 147 4.78 -4.03 -0.66
C ASP A 147 5.66 -4.16 -1.90
N GLN A 148 6.31 -3.06 -2.26
CA GLN A 148 7.05 -2.95 -3.52
C GLN A 148 8.36 -3.74 -3.50
N GLN A 149 8.91 -4.03 -4.68
CA GLN A 149 10.31 -4.45 -4.72
C GLN A 149 11.22 -3.29 -4.31
N MET A 150 12.20 -3.58 -3.45
CA MET A 150 13.21 -2.60 -3.04
C MET A 150 14.35 -2.49 -4.07
N ILE A 151 14.58 -3.58 -4.81
CA ILE A 151 15.63 -3.66 -5.82
C ILE A 151 15.30 -2.70 -6.97
N GLY A 152 16.26 -1.83 -7.30
CA GLY A 152 16.18 -0.90 -8.42
C GLY A 152 15.40 0.39 -8.13
N LEU A 153 14.80 0.56 -6.95
CA LEU A 153 14.00 1.74 -6.63
C LEU A 153 14.80 3.05 -6.75
N GLY A 154 16.09 3.03 -6.38
CA GLY A 154 16.97 4.19 -6.54
C GLY A 154 17.26 4.56 -8.00
N LEU A 155 17.17 3.61 -8.94
CA LEU A 155 17.30 3.90 -10.37
C LEU A 155 16.03 4.56 -10.92
N LEU A 156 14.86 4.09 -10.46
CA LEU A 156 13.59 4.74 -10.77
C LEU A 156 13.54 6.15 -10.18
N GLU A 157 14.05 6.32 -8.96
CA GLU A 157 14.11 7.63 -8.32
C GLU A 157 15.03 8.61 -9.06
N ALA A 158 16.11 8.10 -9.66
CA ALA A 158 17.05 8.91 -10.42
C ALA A 158 16.46 9.48 -11.73
N ILE A 159 15.30 8.99 -12.21
CA ILE A 159 14.63 9.55 -13.38
C ILE A 159 14.12 10.96 -13.02
N PRO A 160 14.50 12.03 -13.73
CA PRO A 160 14.00 13.38 -13.46
C PRO A 160 12.47 13.48 -13.60
N ALA A 161 11.82 14.20 -12.68
CA ALA A 161 10.36 14.38 -12.73
C ALA A 161 9.90 15.05 -14.03
N VAL A 162 10.69 15.99 -14.56
CA VAL A 162 10.41 16.67 -15.83
C VAL A 162 10.33 15.69 -17.01
N ASP A 163 11.16 14.65 -17.02
CA ASP A 163 11.19 13.67 -18.11
C ASP A 163 9.94 12.77 -18.07
N ILE A 164 9.45 12.44 -16.86
CA ILE A 164 8.21 11.68 -16.68
C ILE A 164 7.00 12.52 -17.11
N ILE A 165 6.95 13.79 -16.68
CA ILE A 165 5.85 14.71 -17.02
C ILE A 165 5.82 15.00 -18.52
N ALA A 166 6.99 15.13 -19.16
CA ALA A 166 7.09 15.35 -20.60
C ALA A 166 6.55 14.18 -21.45
N GLY A 167 6.46 12.97 -20.86
CA GLY A 167 5.87 11.80 -21.51
C GLY A 167 4.36 11.64 -21.30
N ALA A 168 3.70 12.58 -20.62
CA ALA A 168 2.25 12.53 -20.46
C ALA A 168 1.55 12.88 -21.78
N ASP A 169 0.64 12.02 -22.23
CA ASP A 169 -0.23 12.23 -23.38
C ASP A 169 -1.69 11.92 -22.99
N PRO A 170 -2.35 12.80 -22.22
CA PRO A 170 -3.68 12.54 -21.70
C PRO A 170 -4.77 12.43 -22.78
N ASP A 171 -4.50 12.96 -23.98
CA ASP A 171 -5.47 13.12 -25.07
C ASP A 171 -5.13 12.24 -26.29
N ASP A 172 -4.13 11.35 -26.19
CA ASP A 172 -3.68 10.47 -27.27
C ASP A 172 -3.37 11.27 -28.56
N ALA A 173 -2.54 12.31 -28.39
CA ALA A 173 -2.22 13.27 -29.43
C ALA A 173 -1.40 12.67 -30.57
N ASP A 174 -0.65 11.58 -30.31
CA ASP A 174 0.07 10.85 -31.35
C ASP A 174 -0.74 9.72 -32.02
N GLY A 175 -1.91 9.38 -31.46
CA GLY A 175 -2.87 8.46 -32.03
C GLY A 175 -2.43 6.99 -31.97
N ASP A 176 -1.57 6.63 -31.01
CA ASP A 176 -1.13 5.26 -30.77
C ASP A 176 -2.15 4.45 -29.93
N GLY A 177 -3.15 5.12 -29.36
CA GLY A 177 -4.21 4.52 -28.54
C GLY A 177 -3.91 4.52 -27.04
N ILE A 178 -2.86 5.21 -26.57
CA ILE A 178 -2.41 5.23 -25.18
C ILE A 178 -2.55 6.64 -24.59
N SER A 179 -3.51 6.83 -23.69
CA SER A 179 -3.70 8.10 -22.98
C SER A 179 -2.96 8.15 -21.63
N GLY A 180 -1.65 8.35 -21.67
CA GLY A 180 -0.79 8.37 -20.47
C GLY A 180 -0.99 9.63 -19.61
N ARG A 181 -1.22 9.46 -18.30
CA ARG A 181 -1.37 10.58 -17.34
C ARG A 181 -0.33 10.49 -16.23
N ALA A 182 0.44 11.56 -16.02
CA ALA A 182 1.32 11.67 -14.87
C ALA A 182 0.49 11.88 -13.59
N GLN A 183 0.71 11.05 -12.58
CA GLN A 183 0.01 11.18 -11.32
C GLN A 183 0.64 12.28 -10.46
N ILE A 184 -0.13 13.32 -10.14
CA ILE A 184 0.28 14.37 -9.22
C ILE A 184 -0.42 14.16 -7.87
N ILE A 185 0.34 14.23 -6.78
CA ILE A 185 -0.16 14.08 -5.41
C ILE A 185 0.21 15.30 -4.58
N LEU A 186 -0.53 15.56 -3.50
CA LEU A 186 -0.12 16.54 -2.50
C LEU A 186 0.98 15.90 -1.63
N SER A 187 2.18 16.48 -1.64
CA SER A 187 3.28 16.01 -0.80
C SER A 187 3.03 16.31 0.68
N PRO A 188 3.05 15.31 1.58
CA PRO A 188 2.92 15.56 3.01
C PRO A 188 4.17 16.20 3.64
N GLU A 189 5.33 16.11 2.97
CA GLU A 189 6.61 16.68 3.43
C GLU A 189 6.72 18.16 3.03
N TYR A 190 6.41 18.46 1.77
CA TYR A 190 6.61 19.79 1.17
C TYR A 190 5.33 20.62 1.08
N PHE A 191 4.17 20.01 1.33
CA PHE A 191 2.84 20.66 1.25
C PHE A 191 2.54 21.30 -0.11
N GLU A 192 3.07 20.70 -1.18
CA GLU A 192 2.87 21.14 -2.56
C GLU A 192 2.55 19.97 -3.51
N PRO A 193 1.89 20.22 -4.66
CA PRO A 193 1.68 19.21 -5.68
C PRO A 193 3.01 18.71 -6.26
N MET A 194 3.24 17.41 -6.21
CA MET A 194 4.45 16.78 -6.71
C MET A 194 4.12 15.50 -7.49
N LEU A 195 5.04 15.09 -8.37
CA LEU A 195 4.94 13.84 -9.09
C LEU A 195 4.93 12.66 -8.10
N GLY A 196 3.84 11.90 -8.12
CA GLY A 196 3.78 10.58 -7.52
C GLY A 196 4.65 9.58 -8.29
N ARG A 197 5.38 8.71 -7.58
CA ARG A 197 6.39 7.85 -8.23
C ARG A 197 6.25 6.36 -7.98
N PHE A 198 5.77 5.99 -6.80
CA PHE A 198 5.89 4.64 -6.30
C PHE A 198 4.54 4.05 -5.91
N ASP A 199 4.44 2.74 -6.06
CA ASP A 199 3.28 1.89 -5.83
C ASP A 199 2.18 2.02 -6.90
N HIS A 200 1.17 1.15 -6.82
CA HIS A 200 0.10 0.95 -7.80
C HIS A 200 -0.78 2.17 -8.09
N MET A 201 -0.67 3.25 -7.30
CA MET A 201 -1.35 4.52 -7.56
C MET A 201 -0.38 5.70 -7.59
N ALA A 202 0.92 5.43 -7.59
CA ALA A 202 1.97 6.44 -7.47
C ALA A 202 1.78 7.38 -6.25
N GLY A 203 0.98 7.00 -5.25
CA GLY A 203 0.57 7.83 -4.13
C GLY A 203 0.78 7.12 -2.79
N THR A 204 1.36 7.85 -1.83
CA THR A 204 1.64 7.44 -0.44
C THR A 204 0.48 7.73 0.50
#